data_AF-A0AAV8YTU5-F1
#
_entry.id   AF-A0AAV8YTU5-F1
#
_cell.length_a   1.000
_cell.length_b   1.000
_cell.length_c   1.000
_cell.angle_alpha   90.00
_cell.angle_beta   90.00
_cell.angle_gamma   90.00
#
_symmetry.space_group_name_H-M   'P 1'
#
loop_
_entity.id
_entity.type
_entity.pdbx_description
1 polymer ?
#
loop_
_entity_poly.entity_id
_entity_poly.type
_entity_poly.pdbx_seq_one_letter_code
_entity_poly.pdbx_strand_id
1 'polypeptide(L)'
;MMLTLQVRVRTSDTITIITIMKDPRTSDWPLMHSPVPTVIMVLGYLYVILFLGPRMMENRKPFKLREVLIVYNGAQVLYSLFMLYETITR
;
A
#
# COMPACT_ATOMS: atom_id res chain seq x y z
N MET A 1 -35.31 -2.93 9.30
CA MET A 1 -34.81 -3.77 10.41
C MET A 1 -34.24 -5.12 9.93
N MET A 2 -34.90 -5.83 9.00
CA MET A 2 -34.40 -7.11 8.44
C MET A 2 -33.18 -6.94 7.51
N LEU A 3 -33.15 -5.89 6.69
CA LEU A 3 -32.02 -5.60 5.78
C LEU A 3 -30.72 -5.28 6.54
N THR A 4 -30.82 -4.52 7.63
CA THR A 4 -29.71 -4.17 8.53
C THR A 4 -29.15 -5.38 9.29
N LEU A 5 -30.00 -6.36 9.63
CA LEU A 5 -29.58 -7.62 10.25
C LEU A 5 -28.82 -8.52 9.27
N GLN A 6 -29.29 -8.63 8.02
CA GLN A 6 -28.62 -9.39 6.98
C GLN A 6 -27.25 -8.78 6.63
N VAL A 7 -27.16 -7.45 6.51
CA VAL A 7 -25.88 -6.75 6.32
C VAL A 7 -24.93 -6.99 7.51
N ARG A 8 -25.43 -6.97 8.75
CA ARG A 8 -24.61 -7.23 9.95
C ARG A 8 -24.10 -8.67 9.99
N VAL A 9 -24.95 -9.66 9.73
CA VAL A 9 -24.58 -11.10 9.70
C VAL A 9 -23.56 -11.37 8.60
N ARG A 10 -23.78 -10.84 7.38
CA ARG A 10 -22.84 -10.94 6.25
C ARG A 10 -21.48 -10.30 6.54
N THR A 11 -21.45 -9.20 7.29
CA THR A 11 -20.20 -8.51 7.66
C THR A 11 -19.40 -9.32 8.68
N SER A 12 -20.06 -9.97 9.65
CA SER A 12 -19.39 -10.87 10.61
C SER A 12 -18.74 -12.07 9.91
N ASP A 13 -19.39 -12.65 8.91
CA ASP A 13 -18.84 -13.76 8.14
C ASP A 13 -17.55 -13.35 7.39
N THR A 14 -17.56 -12.18 6.74
CA THR A 14 -16.42 -11.65 5.97
C THR A 14 -15.24 -11.25 6.86
N ILE A 15 -15.50 -10.65 8.03
CA ILE A 15 -14.42 -10.34 8.98
C ILE A 15 -13.83 -11.65 9.52
N THR A 16 -14.67 -12.61 9.88
CA THR A 16 -14.24 -13.91 10.40
C THR A 16 -13.31 -14.62 9.40
N ILE A 17 -13.67 -14.77 8.12
CA ILE A 17 -12.78 -15.40 7.12
C ILE A 17 -11.44 -14.67 6.93
N ILE A 18 -11.42 -13.33 6.96
CA ILE A 18 -10.18 -12.55 6.83
C ILE A 18 -9.29 -12.77 8.06
N THR A 19 -9.88 -12.85 9.25
CA THR A 19 -9.13 -13.12 10.49
C THR A 19 -8.66 -14.57 10.59
N ILE A 20 -9.42 -15.56 10.11
CA ILE A 20 -9.02 -16.97 10.17
C ILE A 20 -7.85 -17.26 9.21
N MET A 21 -7.74 -16.55 8.08
CA MET A 21 -6.65 -16.68 7.11
C MET A 21 -5.43 -15.81 7.40
N LYS A 22 -5.47 -14.97 8.44
CA LYS A 22 -4.39 -14.04 8.78
C LYS A 22 -3.32 -14.76 9.60
N ASP A 23 -2.07 -14.73 9.15
CA ASP A 23 -0.94 -15.26 9.92
C ASP A 23 -0.74 -14.42 11.21
N PRO A 24 -0.85 -15.03 12.41
CA PRO A 24 -0.67 -14.30 13.67
C PRO A 24 0.75 -13.73 13.83
N ARG A 25 1.76 -14.22 13.10
CA ARG A 25 3.13 -13.72 13.19
C ARG A 25 3.32 -12.34 12.56
N THR A 26 2.41 -11.94 11.67
CA THR A 26 2.45 -10.67 10.95
C THR A 26 1.35 -9.72 11.40
N SER A 27 0.63 -10.06 12.48
CA SER A 27 -0.56 -9.32 12.90
C SER A 27 -0.30 -7.89 13.32
N ASP A 28 0.87 -7.66 13.89
CA ASP A 28 1.29 -6.39 14.50
C ASP A 28 2.12 -5.54 13.52
N TRP A 29 2.29 -6.03 12.30
CA TRP A 29 3.01 -5.28 11.27
C TRP A 29 2.17 -4.09 10.80
N PRO A 30 2.82 -2.95 10.51
CA PRO A 30 2.13 -1.81 9.95
C PRO A 30 1.39 -2.21 8.67
N LEU A 31 0.17 -1.71 8.51
CA LEU A 31 -0.74 -1.99 7.38
C LEU A 31 -1.30 -3.42 7.29
N MET A 32 -0.98 -4.32 8.23
CA MET A 32 -1.49 -5.71 8.23
C MET A 32 -2.74 -5.91 9.09
N HIS A 33 -3.20 -4.89 9.83
CA HIS A 33 -4.41 -4.99 10.65
C HIS A 33 -5.70 -5.08 9.83
N SER A 34 -5.77 -4.38 8.71
CA SER A 34 -6.94 -4.35 7.81
C SER A 34 -6.49 -3.93 6.41
N PRO A 35 -7.14 -4.42 5.34
CA PRO A 35 -6.84 -3.97 3.97
C PRO A 35 -7.27 -2.52 3.71
N VAL A 36 -8.16 -1.95 4.54
CA VAL A 36 -8.71 -0.60 4.39
C VAL A 36 -7.63 0.50 4.31
N PRO A 37 -6.66 0.61 5.25
CA PRO A 37 -5.60 1.61 5.17
C PRO A 37 -4.77 1.52 3.88
N THR A 38 -4.47 0.31 3.41
CA THR A 38 -3.73 0.10 2.14
C THR A 38 -4.53 0.60 0.94
N VAL A 39 -5.82 0.31 0.88
CA VAL A 39 -6.71 0.78 -0.20
C VAL A 39 -6.79 2.31 -0.22
N ILE A 40 -6.91 2.94 0.95
CA ILE A 40 -6.94 4.40 1.07
C ILE A 40 -5.63 5.01 0.54
N MET A 41 -4.47 4.42 0.87
CA MET A 41 -3.18 4.91 0.36
C MET A 41 -3.08 4.82 -1.16
N VAL A 42 -3.55 3.72 -1.76
CA VAL A 42 -3.56 3.55 -3.22
C VAL A 42 -4.48 4.57 -3.90
N LEU A 43 -5.70 4.76 -3.37
CA LEU A 43 -6.63 5.76 -3.90
C LEU A 43 -6.08 7.18 -3.77
N GLY A 44 -5.44 7.50 -2.64
CA GLY A 44 -4.76 8.77 -2.43
C GLY A 44 -3.61 8.97 -3.42
N TYR A 45 -2.78 7.96 -3.64
CA TYR A 45 -1.71 7.99 -4.64
C TYR A 45 -2.27 8.26 -6.04
N LEU A 46 -3.30 7.52 -6.47
CA LEU A 46 -3.95 7.70 -7.78
C LEU A 46 -4.53 9.11 -7.93
N TYR A 47 -5.19 9.62 -6.89
CA TYR A 47 -5.73 10.99 -6.92
C TYR A 47 -4.62 12.03 -7.13
N VAL A 48 -3.50 11.89 -6.40
CA VAL A 48 -2.37 12.79 -6.49
C VAL A 48 -1.74 12.74 -7.89
N ILE A 49 -1.49 11.56 -8.46
CA ILE A 49 -0.81 11.47 -9.75
C ILE A 49 -1.70 11.81 -10.95
N LEU A 50 -3.00 11.52 -10.90
CA LEU A 50 -3.89 11.69 -12.05
C LEU A 50 -4.49 13.10 -12.10
N PHE A 51 -4.78 13.71 -10.96
CA PHE A 51 -5.46 15.00 -10.91
C PHE A 51 -4.53 16.11 -10.41
N LEU A 52 -3.93 15.92 -9.24
CA LEU A 52 -3.15 16.98 -8.60
C LEU A 52 -1.83 17.26 -9.35
N GLY A 53 -1.12 16.20 -9.75
CA GLY A 53 0.15 16.28 -10.46
C GLY A 53 0.06 17.08 -11.77
N PRO A 54 -0.81 16.69 -12.72
CA PRO A 54 -0.96 17.39 -13.99
C PRO A 54 -1.41 18.84 -13.80
N ARG A 55 -2.36 19.09 -12.88
CA ARG A 55 -2.84 20.45 -12.57
C ARG A 55 -1.73 21.35 -12.01
N MET A 56 -0.81 20.80 -11.22
CA MET A 56 0.34 21.54 -10.70
C MET A 56 1.45 21.76 -11.75
N MET A 57 1.55 20.86 -12.74
CA MET A 57 2.58 20.88 -13.78
C MET A 57 2.16 21.65 -15.05
N GLU A 58 0.87 21.96 -15.22
CA GLU A 58 0.32 22.62 -16.41
C GLU A 58 1.04 23.94 -16.77
N ASN A 59 1.46 24.71 -15.76
CA ASN A 59 2.10 26.02 -15.95
C ASN A 59 3.58 26.06 -15.51
N ARG A 60 4.23 24.91 -15.31
CA ARG A 60 5.61 24.83 -14.81
C ARG A 60 6.48 23.92 -15.67
N LYS A 61 7.75 24.30 -15.84
CA LYS A 61 8.75 23.44 -16.49
C LYS A 61 8.95 22.16 -15.67
N PRO A 62 9.20 21.01 -16.33
CA PRO A 62 9.41 19.74 -15.65
C PRO A 62 10.58 19.81 -14.67
N PHE A 63 10.42 19.17 -13.51
CA PHE A 63 11.45 19.11 -12.49
C PHE A 63 12.65 18.29 -12.98
N LYS A 64 13.87 18.80 -12.77
CA LYS A 64 15.10 18.06 -13.02
C LYS A 64 15.38 17.12 -11.85
N LEU A 65 14.84 15.91 -11.92
CA LEU A 65 14.95 14.91 -10.84
C LEU A 65 16.11 13.92 -11.03
N ARG A 66 17.02 14.17 -11.98
CA ARG A 66 18.05 13.19 -12.39
C ARG A 66 18.88 12.66 -11.23
N GLU A 67 19.44 13.55 -10.40
CA GLU A 67 20.28 13.15 -9.26
C GLU A 67 19.47 12.38 -8.20
N VAL A 68 18.23 12.80 -7.96
CA VAL A 68 17.30 12.11 -7.05
C VAL A 68 16.99 10.70 -7.56
N LEU A 69 16.78 10.54 -8.87
CA LEU A 69 16.53 9.24 -9.49
C LEU A 69 17.74 8.32 -9.42
N ILE A 70 18.96 8.86 -9.57
CA ILE A 70 20.19 8.06 -9.45
C ILE A 70 20.31 7.50 -8.03
N VAL A 71 20.15 8.35 -7.01
CA VAL A 71 20.21 7.93 -5.60
C VAL A 71 19.10 6.92 -5.29
N TYR A 72 17.87 7.19 -5.74
CA TYR A 72 16.72 6.32 -5.52
C TYR A 72 16.94 4.92 -6.13
N ASN A 73 17.37 4.84 -7.39
CA ASN A 73 17.62 3.55 -8.04
C ASN A 73 18.79 2.81 -7.39
N GLY A 74 19.85 3.51 -6.98
CA GLY A 74 20.96 2.91 -6.25
C GLY A 74 20.50 2.29 -4.92
N ALA A 75 19.73 3.04 -4.14
CA ALA A 75 19.12 2.54 -2.90
C ALA A 75 18.20 1.34 -3.16
N GLN A 76 17.41 1.37 -4.24
CA GLN A 76 16.52 0.28 -4.62
C GLN A 76 17.29 -1.00 -4.93
N VAL A 77 18.40 -0.93 -5.67
CA VAL A 77 19.25 -2.10 -5.95
C VAL A 77 19.87 -2.65 -4.67
N LEU A 78 20.38 -1.78 -3.78
CA LEU A 78 20.93 -2.22 -2.50
C LEU A 78 19.88 -2.91 -1.63
N TYR A 79 18.67 -2.38 -1.57
CA TYR A 79 17.57 -2.98 -0.82
C TYR A 79 17.15 -4.33 -1.42
N SER A 80 17.09 -4.46 -2.74
CA SER A 80 16.83 -5.74 -3.40
C SER A 80 17.92 -6.78 -3.13
N LEU A 81 19.19 -6.39 -3.14
CA LEU A 81 20.31 -7.28 -2.79
C LEU A 81 20.22 -7.73 -1.33
N PHE A 82 19.90 -6.81 -0.41
CA PHE A 82 19.69 -7.13 0.99
C PHE A 82 18.54 -8.13 1.19
N MET A 83 17.38 -7.89 0.57
CA MET A 83 16.24 -8.83 0.62
C MET A 83 16.59 -10.21 0.08
N LEU A 84 17.34 -10.28 -1.02
CA LEU A 84 17.80 -11.55 -1.58
C LEU A 84 18.75 -12.27 -0.63
N TYR A 85 19.70 -11.55 -0.03
CA TYR A 85 20.62 -12.14 0.95
C TYR A 85 19.89 -12.71 2.16
N GLU A 86 18.95 -11.97 2.75
CA GLU A 86 18.10 -12.43 3.85
C GLU A 86 17.29 -13.67 3.45
N THR A 87 16.73 -13.70 2.23
CA THR A 87 15.91 -14.81 1.73
C THR A 87 16.72 -16.07 1.41
N ILE A 88 18.01 -15.93 1.06
CA ILE A 88 18.89 -17.08 0.78
C ILE A 88 19.51 -17.61 2.08
N THR A 89 19.77 -16.73 3.04
CA THR A 89 20.44 -17.08 4.31
C THR A 89 19.44 -17.65 5.33
N ARG A 90 18.17 -17.25 5.29
CA ARG A 90 17.08 -17.83 6.09
C ARG A 90 16.28 -18.85 5.29
#